data_AF-A0A967H1R7-F1
#
_entry.id   AF-A0A967H1R7-F1
#
_cell.length_a   1.000
_cell.length_b   1.000
_cell.length_c   1.000
_cell.angle_alpha   90.00
_cell.angle_beta   90.00
_cell.angle_gamma   90.00
#
_symmetry.space_group_name_H-M   'P 1'
#
loop_
_entity.id
_entity.type
_entity.pdbx_description
1 polymer ?
#
loop_
_entity_poly.entity_id
_entity_poly.type
_entity_poly.pdbx_seq_one_letter_code
_entity_poly.pdbx_strand_id
1 'polypeptide(L)'
;QGSPGRRVLRKNEKGRILGEVENEYIPPSQGKQVVLTIDARTQYLTEVALRKAGRAAAVVIEVNTGEIIAMASVPNYDPNYFIPSVDGQ
;
A
#
# COMPACT_ATOMS: atom_id res chain seq x y z
N GLN A 1 1.14 -5.37 -7.36
CA GLN A 1 0.96 -4.09 -8.06
C GLN A 1 0.27 -4.35 -9.40
N GLY A 2 -0.34 -3.34 -10.01
CA GLY A 2 -0.87 -3.42 -11.38
C GLY A 2 0.21 -3.20 -12.44
N SER A 3 -0.17 -3.15 -13.72
CA SER A 3 0.72 -2.75 -14.81
C SER A 3 0.39 -1.35 -15.30
N PRO A 4 1.39 -0.47 -15.52
CA PRO A 4 1.15 0.86 -16.08
C PRO A 4 0.57 0.74 -17.50
N GLY A 5 -0.33 1.65 -17.83
CA GLY A 5 -0.78 1.84 -19.21
C GLY A 5 0.20 2.70 -20.00
N ARG A 6 0.01 2.77 -21.32
CA ARG A 6 0.82 3.60 -22.22
C ARG A 6 -0.08 4.24 -23.28
N ARG A 7 0.13 5.54 -23.51
CA ARG A 7 -0.45 6.31 -24.62
C ARG A 7 0.66 7.03 -25.35
N VAL A 8 0.62 7.01 -26.68
CA VAL A 8 1.60 7.69 -27.52
C VAL A 8 0.86 8.75 -28.33
N LEU A 9 1.26 10.02 -28.13
CA LEU A 9 0.63 11.18 -28.74
C LEU A 9 1.51 11.72 -29.86
N ARG A 10 0.93 11.90 -31.06
CA ARG A 10 1.63 12.55 -32.16
C ARG A 10 1.53 14.06 -32.00
N LYS A 11 2.68 14.74 -32.02
CA LYS A 11 2.79 16.19 -31.85
C LYS A 11 3.39 16.82 -33.11
N ASN A 12 2.89 17.97 -33.54
CA ASN A 12 3.52 18.73 -34.64
C ASN A 12 4.68 19.61 -34.13
N GLU A 13 5.42 20.26 -35.04
CA GLU A 13 6.56 21.14 -34.72
C GLU A 13 6.18 22.32 -33.80
N LYS A 14 4.93 22.78 -33.87
CA LYS A 14 4.37 23.84 -33.01
C LYS A 14 3.83 23.32 -31.68
N GLY A 15 4.00 22.02 -31.41
CA GLY A 15 3.59 21.41 -30.15
C GLY A 15 2.09 21.06 -30.03
N ARG A 16 1.30 21.13 -31.09
CA ARG A 16 -0.11 20.71 -31.06
C ARG A 16 -0.23 19.19 -31.17
N ILE A 17 -1.07 18.58 -30.33
CA ILE A 17 -1.40 17.15 -30.39
C ILE A 17 -2.28 16.92 -31.62
N LEU A 18 -1.82 16.09 -32.54
CA LEU A 18 -2.53 15.72 -33.76
C LEU A 18 -3.42 14.48 -33.58
N GLY A 19 -3.22 13.73 -32.48
CA GLY A 19 -3.96 12.52 -32.15
C GLY A 19 -3.09 11.50 -31.42
N GLU A 20 -3.68 10.37 -31.07
CA GLU A 20 -2.96 9.18 -30.60
C GLU A 20 -2.42 8.38 -31.78
N VAL A 21 -1.27 7.72 -31.59
CA VAL A 21 -0.76 6.76 -32.57
C VAL A 21 -1.59 5.48 -32.46
N GLU A 22 -2.25 5.12 -33.55
CA GLU A 22 -3.04 3.88 -33.63
C GLU A 22 -2.16 2.66 -33.32
N ASN A 23 -2.73 1.70 -32.58
CA ASN A 23 -2.07 0.45 -32.13
C ASN A 23 -0.94 0.61 -31.09
N GLU A 24 -0.69 1.81 -30.55
CA GLU A 24 0.29 2.01 -29.46
C GLU A 24 -0.33 2.19 -28.07
N TYR A 25 -1.67 2.20 -27.99
CA TYR A 25 -2.40 2.27 -26.73
C TYR A 25 -2.33 0.95 -25.96
N ILE A 26 -1.88 1.02 -24.70
CA ILE A 26 -1.90 -0.08 -23.74
C ILE A 26 -2.73 0.37 -22.53
N PRO A 27 -3.88 -0.26 -22.22
CA PRO A 27 -4.64 0.08 -21.03
C PRO A 27 -3.87 -0.31 -19.76
N PRO A 28 -3.96 0.48 -18.68
CA PRO A 28 -3.41 0.07 -17.39
C PRO A 28 -4.19 -1.14 -16.85
N SER A 29 -3.53 -1.98 -16.05
CA SER A 29 -4.21 -3.02 -15.27
C SER A 29 -4.17 -2.67 -13.80
N GLN A 30 -5.31 -2.82 -13.12
CA GLN A 30 -5.41 -2.58 -11.69
C GLN A 30 -4.69 -3.69 -10.92
N GLY A 31 -4.01 -3.31 -9.83
CA GLY A 31 -3.43 -4.28 -8.91
C GLY A 31 -4.51 -5.13 -8.22
N LYS A 32 -4.12 -6.31 -7.72
CA LYS A 32 -5.03 -7.17 -6.95
C LYS A 32 -5.38 -6.54 -5.60
N GLN A 33 -6.62 -6.73 -5.17
CA GLN A 33 -7.03 -6.49 -3.80
C GLN A 33 -6.52 -7.61 -2.90
N VAL A 34 -5.98 -7.25 -1.74
CA VAL A 34 -5.53 -8.19 -0.71
C VAL A 34 -6.45 -8.03 0.48
N VAL A 35 -7.02 -9.14 0.95
CA VAL A 35 -7.80 -9.22 2.19
C VAL A 35 -6.91 -9.84 3.26
N LEU A 36 -6.87 -9.22 4.43
CA LEU A 36 -6.08 -9.67 5.57
C LEU A 36 -6.97 -10.36 6.59
N THR A 37 -6.36 -11.20 7.43
CA THR A 37 -6.98 -11.79 8.62
C THR A 37 -6.99 -10.83 9.82
N ILE A 38 -6.26 -9.72 9.72
CA ILE A 38 -6.13 -8.74 10.80
C ILE A 38 -7.47 -8.06 11.05
N ASP A 39 -7.94 -8.13 12.29
CA ASP A 39 -9.06 -7.33 12.77
C ASP A 39 -8.56 -5.97 13.28
N ALA A 40 -9.07 -4.89 12.68
CA ALA A 40 -8.59 -3.54 12.96
C ALA A 40 -8.79 -3.11 14.44
N ARG A 41 -9.87 -3.57 15.08
CA ARG A 41 -10.14 -3.25 16.49
C ARG A 41 -9.16 -3.96 17.41
N THR A 42 -8.92 -5.24 17.19
CA THR A 42 -7.98 -6.05 17.96
C THR A 42 -6.56 -5.53 17.79
N GLN A 43 -6.16 -5.22 16.55
CA GLN A 43 -4.89 -4.58 16.23
C GLN A 43 -4.66 -3.31 17.06
N TYR A 44 -5.63 -2.40 17.06
CA TYR A 44 -5.55 -1.15 17.84
C TYR A 44 -5.38 -1.40 19.34
N LEU A 45 -6.16 -2.34 19.90
CA LEU A 45 -6.07 -2.67 21.32
C LEU A 45 -4.70 -3.28 21.68
N THR A 46 -4.16 -4.16 20.84
CA THR A 46 -2.83 -4.75 21.03
C THR A 46 -1.75 -3.66 21.04
N GLU A 47 -1.80 -2.70 20.12
CA GLU A 47 -0.86 -1.58 20.09
C GLU A 47 -0.94 -0.70 21.35
N VAL A 48 -2.16 -0.33 21.78
CA VAL A 48 -2.38 0.47 23.00
C VAL A 48 -1.85 -0.25 24.23
N ALA A 49 -2.02 -1.57 24.32
CA ALA A 49 -1.47 -2.37 25.40
C ALA A 49 0.07 -2.36 25.39
N LEU A 50 0.69 -2.61 24.24
CA LEU A 50 2.16 -2.66 24.10
C LEU A 50 2.83 -1.31 24.37
N ARG A 51 2.18 -0.18 24.07
CA ARG A 51 2.71 1.16 24.38
C ARG A 51 2.99 1.38 25.86
N LYS A 52 2.28 0.66 26.75
CA LYS A 52 2.53 0.70 28.20
C LYS A 52 3.82 0.01 28.61
N ALA A 53 4.35 -0.90 27.80
CA ALA A 53 5.56 -1.68 28.07
C ALA A 53 6.85 -1.00 27.54
N GLY A 54 6.73 0.06 26.72
CA GLY A 54 7.86 0.80 26.16
C GLY A 54 8.53 0.14 24.95
N ARG A 55 9.03 -1.10 25.08
CA ARG A 55 9.59 -1.90 23.98
C ARG A 55 9.08 -3.32 24.05
N ALA A 56 8.20 -3.70 23.14
CA ALA A 56 7.56 -5.00 23.16
C ALA A 56 6.92 -5.33 21.81
N ALA A 57 6.66 -6.61 21.56
CA ALA A 57 5.87 -7.08 20.43
C ALA A 57 4.86 -8.13 20.90
N ALA A 58 3.75 -8.26 20.17
CA ALA A 58 2.73 -9.27 20.43
C ALA A 58 2.05 -9.71 19.13
N VAL A 59 1.59 -10.96 19.15
CA VAL A 59 0.79 -11.58 18.10
C VAL A 59 -0.45 -12.19 18.75
N VAL A 60 -1.62 -11.97 18.16
CA VAL A 60 -2.88 -12.62 18.51
C VAL A 60 -3.27 -13.54 17.38
N ILE A 61 -3.47 -14.82 17.69
CA ILE A 61 -3.74 -15.87 16.72
C ILE A 61 -5.07 -16.56 17.06
N GLU A 62 -5.89 -16.84 16.06
CA GLU A 62 -6.98 -17.79 16.18
C GLU A 62 -6.40 -19.21 16.09
N VAL A 63 -6.40 -19.94 17.20
CA VAL A 63 -5.67 -21.22 17.34
C VAL A 63 -6.20 -22.31 16.41
N ASN A 64 -7.50 -22.31 16.11
CA ASN A 64 -8.12 -23.37 15.31
C ASN A 64 -7.81 -23.23 13.81
N THR A 65 -7.66 -22.00 13.31
CA THR A 65 -7.46 -21.70 11.88
C THR A 65 -6.01 -21.31 11.57
N GLY A 66 -5.28 -20.84 12.56
CA GLY A 66 -3.95 -20.25 12.41
C GLY A 66 -3.97 -18.80 11.92
N GLU A 67 -5.15 -18.17 11.82
CA GLU A 67 -5.28 -16.79 11.36
C GLU A 67 -4.66 -15.81 12.35
N ILE A 68 -3.92 -14.83 11.83
CA ILE A 68 -3.34 -13.76 12.65
C ILE A 68 -4.35 -12.62 12.72
N ILE A 69 -4.90 -12.41 13.91
CA ILE A 69 -5.94 -11.41 14.17
C ILE A 69 -5.32 -10.04 14.49
N ALA A 70 -4.14 -10.03 15.12
CA ALA A 70 -3.36 -8.82 15.36
C ALA A 70 -1.86 -9.13 15.43
N MET A 71 -1.03 -8.20 14.98
CA MET A 71 0.42 -8.25 15.10
C MET A 71 0.96 -6.83 15.31
N ALA A 72 1.60 -6.59 16.44
CA ALA A 72 2.09 -5.27 16.79
C ALA A 72 3.50 -5.34 17.37
N SER A 73 4.28 -4.30 17.08
CA SER A 73 5.62 -4.06 17.63
C SER A 73 5.72 -2.60 18.02
N VAL A 74 6.29 -2.31 19.19
CA VAL A 74 6.48 -0.97 19.73
C VAL A 74 7.95 -0.81 20.14
N PRO A 75 8.61 0.32 19.81
CA PRO A 75 8.07 1.50 19.12
C PRO A 75 7.77 1.26 17.63
N ASN A 76 6.71 1.89 17.14
CA ASN A 76 6.34 1.97 15.73
C ASN A 76 6.35 3.43 15.24
N TYR A 77 6.06 3.62 13.95
CA TYR A 77 5.98 4.93 13.29
C TYR A 77 4.61 5.09 12.61
N ASP A 78 4.25 6.33 12.25
CA ASP A 78 3.10 6.59 11.38
C ASP A 78 3.51 6.34 9.92
N PRO A 79 2.95 5.33 9.24
CA PRO A 79 3.31 5.02 7.86
C PRO A 79 2.93 6.13 6.88
N ASN A 80 2.03 7.05 7.23
CA ASN A 80 1.65 8.17 6.37
C ASN A 80 2.79 9.16 6.13
N TYR A 81 3.80 9.18 7.01
CA TYR A 81 4.99 10.02 6.82
C TYR A 81 5.90 9.56 5.66
N PHE A 82 5.62 8.42 5.04
CA PHE A 82 6.43 7.83 3.99
C PHE A 82 5.78 7.95 2.60
N ILE A 83 4.64 8.65 2.48
CA ILE A 83 3.85 8.76 1.25
C ILE A 83 4.01 10.17 0.62
N PRO A 84 4.36 10.32 -0.67
CA PRO A 84 4.69 9.27 -1.64
C PRO A 84 6.14 8.75 -1.53
N SER A 85 7.01 9.47 -0.82
CA SER A 85 8.38 9.07 -0.54
C SER A 85 8.85 9.72 0.75
N VAL A 86 9.76 9.05 1.46
CA VAL A 86 10.60 9.73 2.45
C VAL A 86 11.60 10.53 1.65
N ASP A 87 11.60 11.85 1.79
CA ASP A 87 12.64 12.67 1.20
C ASP A 87 13.99 12.19 1.76
N GLY A 88 14.80 11.57 0.90
CA GLY A 88 16.20 11.34 1.17
C GLY A 88 16.89 12.70 1.18
N GLN A 89 17.46 13.07 2.32
CA GLN A 89 18.64 13.92 2.29
C GLN A 89 19.77 13.21 1.52
#